data_AF-A0A7J6AWM0-F1
#
_entry.id   AF-A0A7J6AWM0-F1
#
_cell.length_a   1.000
_cell.length_b   1.000
_cell.length_c   1.000
_cell.angle_alpha   90.00
_cell.angle_beta   90.00
_cell.angle_gamma   90.00
#
_symmetry.space_group_name_H-M   'P 1'
#
loop_
_entity.id
_entity.type
_entity.pdbx_description
1 polymer ?
#
loop_
_entity_poly.entity_id
_entity_poly.type
_entity_poly.pdbx_seq_one_letter_code
_entity_poly.pdbx_strand_id
1 'polypeptide(L)'
;MAAVVSASLWRFVRSASCSVERSRGLIFNRVQKRGIAACIDPSIGLTDEQKEFQKVAFDFAANEMAPHMARWDENEIFPVETMRKAAQLGFGGIYVQPDVGGSGLSRLDTSIIFEALSTGCASTTAYISIHKLPG
;
A
#
# COMPACT_ATOMS: atom_id res chain seq x y z
N MET A 1 49.90 -16.50 23.20
CA MET A 1 48.82 -17.50 23.03
C MET A 1 47.49 -16.95 23.55
N ALA A 2 46.84 -16.01 22.85
CA ALA A 2 45.51 -15.51 23.21
C ALA A 2 44.89 -14.69 22.05
N ALA A 3 44.58 -15.30 20.90
CA ALA A 3 43.95 -14.57 19.79
C ALA A 3 43.14 -15.44 18.80
N VAL A 4 42.56 -16.58 19.22
CA VAL A 4 41.86 -17.49 18.29
C VAL A 4 40.42 -17.87 18.72
N VAL A 5 39.93 -17.43 19.88
CA VAL A 5 38.63 -17.92 20.42
C VAL A 5 37.41 -17.05 20.04
N SER A 6 37.58 -15.86 19.44
CA SER A 6 36.46 -14.93 19.23
C SER A 6 35.60 -15.20 17.96
N ALA A 7 36.14 -15.88 16.94
CA ALA A 7 35.47 -15.99 15.64
C ALA A 7 34.39 -17.09 15.54
N SER A 8 34.49 -18.16 16.33
CA SER A 8 33.55 -19.30 16.24
C SER A 8 32.24 -19.05 17.01
N LEU A 9 32.26 -18.23 18.07
CA LEU A 9 31.07 -17.94 18.86
C LEU A 9 30.09 -17.01 18.13
N TRP A 10 30.60 -16.09 17.30
CA TRP A 10 29.78 -15.17 16.50
C TRP A 10 29.06 -15.84 15.32
N ARG A 11 29.59 -16.94 14.76
CA ARG A 11 28.91 -17.71 13.70
C ARG A 11 27.73 -18.53 14.24
N PHE A 12 27.78 -18.94 15.50
CA PHE A 12 26.69 -19.69 16.13
C PHE A 12 25.48 -18.80 16.46
N VAL A 13 25.71 -17.57 16.91
CA VAL A 13 24.62 -16.61 17.21
C VAL A 13 23.89 -16.16 15.93
N ARG A 14 24.59 -15.93 14.81
CA ARG A 14 23.95 -15.59 13.52
C ARG A 14 23.14 -16.73 12.89
N SER A 15 23.52 -17.99 13.13
CA SER A 15 22.79 -19.14 12.58
C SER A 15 21.46 -19.40 13.30
N ALA A 16 21.35 -19.06 14.58
CA ALA A 16 20.13 -19.26 15.37
C ALA A 16 19.05 -18.19 15.10
N SER A 17 19.44 -16.97 14.73
CA SER A 17 18.50 -15.89 14.35
C SER A 17 17.76 -16.19 13.04
N CYS A 18 18.44 -16.81 12.08
CA CYS A 18 17.92 -17.04 10.72
C CYS A 18 16.72 -18.00 10.66
N SER A 19 16.58 -18.93 11.62
CA SER A 19 15.45 -19.88 11.66
C SER A 19 14.23 -19.33 12.43
N VAL A 20 14.44 -18.37 13.33
CA VAL A 20 13.36 -17.75 14.14
C VAL A 20 12.65 -16.62 13.38
N GLU A 21 13.35 -15.92 12.48
CA GLU A 21 12.76 -14.85 11.65
C GLU A 21 11.82 -15.38 10.55
N ARG A 22 12.05 -16.61 10.04
CA ARG A 22 11.25 -17.19 8.95
C ARG A 22 9.86 -17.65 9.39
N SER A 23 9.72 -18.07 10.64
CA SER A 23 8.44 -18.55 11.21
C SER A 23 7.56 -17.41 11.74
N ARG A 24 8.15 -16.26 12.08
CA ARG A 24 7.39 -15.06 12.50
C ARG A 24 6.58 -14.45 11.36
N GLY A 25 7.14 -14.38 10.15
CA GLY A 25 6.47 -13.78 8.99
C GLY A 25 5.18 -14.51 8.56
N LEU A 26 5.11 -15.83 8.72
CA LEU A 26 3.93 -16.63 8.34
C LEU A 26 2.82 -16.61 9.39
N ILE A 27 3.17 -16.51 10.68
CA ILE A 27 2.18 -16.41 11.76
C ILE A 27 1.60 -14.99 11.82
N PHE A 28 2.43 -13.95 11.63
CA PHE A 28 1.97 -12.56 11.58
C PHE A 28 1.02 -12.30 10.39
N ASN A 29 1.37 -12.81 9.20
CA ASN A 29 0.52 -12.68 8.01
C ASN A 29 -0.83 -13.40 8.12
N ARG A 30 -0.91 -14.48 8.91
CA ARG A 30 -2.17 -15.24 9.11
C ARG A 30 -3.06 -14.61 10.18
N VAL A 31 -2.49 -13.97 11.20
CA VAL A 31 -3.24 -13.31 12.28
C VAL A 31 -3.85 -11.98 11.83
N GLN A 32 -3.18 -11.21 10.96
CA GLN A 32 -3.76 -9.95 10.43
C GLN A 32 -5.02 -10.17 9.56
N LYS A 33 -5.13 -11.30 8.86
CA LYS A 33 -6.25 -11.53 7.92
C LYS A 33 -7.61 -11.85 8.55
N ARG A 34 -7.73 -12.07 9.87
CA ARG A 34 -8.98 -12.57 10.49
C ARG A 34 -9.46 -11.85 11.76
N GLY A 35 -8.82 -10.76 12.21
CA GLY A 35 -9.04 -10.26 13.58
C GLY A 35 -10.05 -9.12 13.81
N ILE A 36 -10.28 -8.23 12.84
CA ILE A 36 -11.14 -7.03 13.03
C ILE A 36 -11.94 -6.71 11.74
N ALA A 37 -11.41 -7.07 10.57
CA ALA A 37 -12.02 -6.83 9.26
C ALA A 37 -13.29 -7.66 8.97
N ALA A 38 -13.67 -8.62 9.81
CA ALA A 38 -14.86 -9.45 9.57
C ALA A 38 -16.17 -8.75 10.00
N CYS A 39 -16.13 -7.91 11.04
CA CYS A 39 -17.30 -7.12 11.46
C CYS A 39 -17.36 -5.74 10.79
N ILE A 40 -16.24 -5.29 10.20
CA ILE A 40 -16.13 -4.06 9.43
C ILE A 40 -15.60 -4.44 8.04
N ASP A 41 -16.51 -4.87 7.18
CA ASP A 41 -16.22 -5.11 5.77
C ASP A 41 -16.55 -3.83 4.97
N PRO A 42 -15.53 -3.13 4.42
CA PRO A 42 -15.73 -1.89 3.68
C PRO A 42 -16.41 -2.09 2.31
N SER A 43 -16.69 -3.34 1.92
CA SER A 43 -17.35 -3.68 0.66
C SER A 43 -18.87 -3.88 0.78
N ILE A 44 -19.42 -3.88 2.01
CA ILE A 44 -20.86 -4.05 2.24
C ILE A 44 -21.63 -2.84 1.68
N GLY A 45 -22.66 -3.13 0.88
CA GLY A 45 -23.52 -2.10 0.27
C GLY A 45 -22.99 -1.50 -1.03
N LEU A 46 -21.81 -1.94 -1.49
CA LEU A 46 -21.24 -1.52 -2.78
C LEU A 46 -21.76 -2.40 -3.94
N THR A 47 -21.84 -1.80 -5.13
CA THR A 47 -22.07 -2.54 -6.38
C THR A 47 -20.85 -3.39 -6.73
N ASP A 48 -21.00 -4.36 -7.64
CA ASP A 48 -19.89 -5.23 -8.03
C ASP A 48 -18.77 -4.44 -8.75
N GLU A 49 -19.14 -3.43 -9.52
CA GLU A 49 -18.18 -2.51 -10.16
C GLU A 49 -17.39 -1.70 -9.11
N GLN A 50 -18.07 -1.20 -8.09
CA GLN A 50 -17.43 -0.47 -6.97
C GLN A 50 -16.48 -1.34 -6.17
N LYS A 51 -16.82 -2.62 -5.98
CA LYS A 51 -15.92 -3.59 -5.33
C LYS A 51 -14.67 -3.83 -6.17
N GLU A 52 -14.79 -3.83 -7.50
CA GLU A 52 -13.62 -3.95 -8.37
C GLU A 52 -12.72 -2.71 -8.26
N PHE A 53 -13.29 -1.49 -8.28
CA PHE A 53 -12.50 -0.28 -8.04
C PHE A 53 -11.79 -0.30 -6.68
N GLN A 54 -12.51 -0.69 -5.63
CA GLN A 54 -11.95 -0.85 -4.29
C GLN A 54 -10.78 -1.85 -4.29
N LYS A 55 -10.97 -3.01 -4.93
CA LYS A 55 -9.96 -4.06 -5.01
C LYS A 55 -8.70 -3.59 -5.75
N VAL A 56 -8.85 -2.98 -6.92
CA VAL A 56 -7.73 -2.47 -7.72
C VAL A 56 -6.96 -1.41 -6.94
N ALA A 57 -7.66 -0.48 -6.28
CA ALA A 57 -7.03 0.54 -5.45
C ALA A 57 -6.31 -0.06 -4.24
N PHE A 58 -6.89 -1.07 -3.58
CA PHE A 58 -6.27 -1.76 -2.44
C PHE A 58 -5.02 -2.54 -2.85
N ASP A 59 -5.07 -3.23 -3.99
CA ASP A 59 -3.92 -3.95 -4.54
C ASP A 59 -2.80 -2.98 -4.91
N PHE A 60 -3.12 -1.82 -5.49
CA PHE A 60 -2.12 -0.77 -5.76
C PHE A 60 -1.51 -0.22 -4.47
N ALA A 61 -2.34 0.11 -3.48
CA ALA A 61 -1.91 0.65 -2.20
C ALA A 61 -0.96 -0.33 -1.47
N ALA A 62 -1.29 -1.62 -1.45
CA ALA A 62 -0.50 -2.65 -0.80
C ALA A 62 0.84 -2.92 -1.48
N ASN A 63 0.88 -2.87 -2.82
CA ASN A 63 2.07 -3.26 -3.59
C ASN A 63 3.01 -2.08 -3.91
N GLU A 64 2.46 -0.89 -4.19
CA GLU A 64 3.22 0.24 -4.73
C GLU A 64 3.39 1.40 -3.74
N MET A 65 2.56 1.48 -2.69
CA MET A 65 2.59 2.57 -1.71
C MET A 65 3.07 2.11 -0.33
N ALA A 66 2.42 1.11 0.26
CA ALA A 66 2.68 0.66 1.63
C ALA A 66 4.15 0.28 1.91
N PRO A 67 4.89 -0.39 0.99
CA PRO A 67 6.29 -0.75 1.23
C PRO A 67 7.24 0.45 1.31
N HIS A 68 6.84 1.61 0.77
CA HIS A 68 7.69 2.78 0.62
C HIS A 68 7.26 3.98 1.49
N MET A 69 6.00 3.98 1.96
CA MET A 69 5.39 5.03 2.79
C MET A 69 6.32 5.57 3.88
N ALA A 70 6.88 4.70 4.74
CA ALA A 70 7.69 5.13 5.87
C ALA A 70 8.94 5.92 5.44
N ARG A 71 9.59 5.48 4.35
CA ARG A 71 10.76 6.16 3.80
C ARG A 71 10.39 7.50 3.19
N TRP A 72 9.27 7.56 2.46
CA TRP A 72 8.82 8.79 1.82
C TRP A 72 8.47 9.86 2.84
N ASP A 73 7.81 9.46 3.93
CA ASP A 73 7.45 10.36 5.03
C ASP A 73 8.69 10.88 5.78
N GLU A 74 9.58 9.97 6.21
CA GLU A 74 10.79 10.34 6.98
C GLU A 74 11.76 11.24 6.20
N ASN A 75 11.87 11.05 4.88
CA ASN A 75 12.81 11.77 4.04
C ASN A 75 12.16 12.87 3.18
N GLU A 76 10.88 13.17 3.41
CA GLU A 76 10.10 14.18 2.66
C GLU A 76 10.18 13.98 1.13
N ILE A 77 10.17 12.72 0.67
CA ILE A 77 10.32 12.36 -0.73
C ILE A 77 8.95 12.39 -1.41
N PHE A 78 8.86 13.17 -2.49
CA PHE A 78 7.69 13.15 -3.37
C PHE A 78 7.76 11.98 -4.39
N PRO A 79 6.85 10.99 -4.34
CA PRO A 79 6.98 9.75 -5.11
C PRO A 79 6.43 9.89 -6.55
N VAL A 80 7.13 10.63 -7.41
CA VAL A 80 6.72 10.90 -8.80
C VAL A 80 6.42 9.63 -9.60
N GLU A 81 7.26 8.60 -9.50
CA GLU A 81 7.09 7.37 -10.28
C GLU A 81 5.85 6.58 -9.85
N THR A 82 5.60 6.48 -8.55
CA THR A 82 4.36 5.86 -8.04
C THR A 82 3.14 6.67 -8.45
N MET A 83 3.22 8.00 -8.44
CA MET A 83 2.14 8.87 -8.90
C MET A 83 1.82 8.67 -10.39
N ARG A 84 2.84 8.49 -11.25
CA ARG A 84 2.63 8.16 -12.67
C ARG A 84 1.97 6.80 -12.85
N LYS A 85 2.36 5.79 -12.08
CA LYS A 85 1.69 4.48 -12.10
C LYS A 85 0.22 4.60 -11.66
N ALA A 86 -0.06 5.39 -10.61
CA ALA A 86 -1.43 5.66 -10.18
C ALA A 86 -2.24 6.37 -11.27
N ALA A 87 -1.65 7.32 -11.99
CA ALA A 87 -2.29 8.01 -13.11
C ALA A 87 -2.62 7.05 -14.28
N GLN A 88 -1.75 6.08 -14.58
CA GLN A 88 -2.02 5.06 -15.60
C GLN A 88 -3.22 4.16 -15.27
N LEU A 89 -3.55 4.01 -13.99
CA LEU A 89 -4.74 3.31 -13.51
C LEU A 89 -6.00 4.19 -13.50
N GLY A 90 -5.90 5.46 -13.90
CA GLY A 90 -7.01 6.43 -13.88
C GLY A 90 -7.14 7.21 -12.57
N PHE A 91 -6.28 6.98 -11.58
CA PHE A 91 -6.40 7.66 -10.28
C PHE A 91 -5.97 9.13 -10.30
N GLY A 92 -5.35 9.61 -11.38
CA GLY A 92 -4.97 11.03 -11.54
C GLY A 92 -6.14 11.95 -11.90
N GLY A 93 -7.26 11.39 -12.41
CA GLY A 93 -8.39 12.16 -12.95
C GLY A 93 -9.73 11.49 -12.69
N ILE A 94 -9.97 10.99 -11.48
CA ILE A 94 -11.08 10.07 -11.17
C ILE A 94 -12.46 10.62 -11.58
N TYR A 95 -12.80 11.85 -11.18
CA TYR A 95 -14.09 12.49 -11.51
C TYR A 95 -13.98 13.52 -12.64
N VAL A 96 -12.89 13.50 -13.40
CA VAL A 96 -12.71 14.34 -14.59
C VAL A 96 -13.40 13.64 -15.77
N GLN A 97 -13.99 14.42 -16.67
CA GLN A 97 -14.68 13.89 -17.85
C GLN A 97 -13.71 13.08 -18.73
N PRO A 98 -14.17 11.99 -19.37
CA PRO A 98 -13.32 11.17 -20.24
C PRO A 98 -12.79 11.88 -21.48
N ASP A 99 -13.46 12.94 -21.95
CA ASP A 99 -13.07 13.74 -23.11
C ASP A 99 -11.70 14.43 -22.96
N VAL A 100 -11.27 14.66 -21.72
CA VAL A 100 -9.96 15.23 -21.38
C VAL A 100 -9.05 14.22 -20.67
N GLY A 101 -9.32 12.91 -20.80
CA GLY A 101 -8.48 11.85 -20.24
C GLY A 101 -8.76 11.52 -18.76
N GLY A 102 -9.93 11.90 -18.24
CA GLY A 102 -10.40 11.50 -16.91
C GLY A 102 -11.13 10.15 -16.89
N SER A 103 -11.42 9.62 -15.70
CA SER A 103 -12.14 8.35 -15.56
C SER A 103 -13.66 8.49 -15.53
N GLY A 104 -14.20 9.71 -15.43
CA GLY A 104 -15.64 9.97 -15.44
C GLY A 104 -16.42 9.34 -14.29
N LEU A 105 -15.75 8.96 -13.20
CA LEU A 105 -16.36 8.23 -12.09
C LEU A 105 -17.14 9.13 -11.15
N SER A 106 -18.10 8.54 -10.42
CA SER A 106 -18.93 9.29 -9.48
C SER A 106 -18.14 9.70 -8.23
N ARG A 107 -18.74 10.58 -7.42
CA ARG A 107 -18.17 10.98 -6.13
C ARG A 107 -18.07 9.80 -5.16
N LEU A 108 -19.00 8.86 -5.22
CA LEU A 108 -18.98 7.67 -4.36
C LEU A 108 -17.82 6.76 -4.75
N ASP A 109 -17.66 6.49 -6.05
CA ASP A 109 -16.57 5.67 -6.57
C ASP A 109 -15.20 6.30 -6.23
N THR A 110 -15.11 7.63 -6.32
CA THR A 110 -13.93 8.38 -5.90
C THR A 110 -13.63 8.18 -4.41
N SER A 111 -14.65 8.25 -3.54
CA SER A 111 -14.48 8.04 -2.09
C SER A 111 -13.96 6.64 -1.80
N ILE A 112 -14.48 5.62 -2.48
CA ILE A 112 -14.09 4.22 -2.31
C ILE A 112 -12.63 4.02 -2.72
N ILE A 113 -12.22 4.60 -3.85
CA ILE A 113 -10.83 4.54 -4.33
C ILE A 113 -9.90 5.24 -3.34
N PHE A 114 -10.22 6.45 -2.87
CA PHE A 114 -9.37 7.18 -1.93
C PHE A 114 -9.28 6.51 -0.57
N GLU A 115 -10.36 5.91 -0.07
CA GLU A 115 -10.33 5.11 1.16
C GLU A 115 -9.34 3.95 1.02
N ALA A 116 -9.41 3.20 -0.08
CA ALA A 116 -8.51 2.08 -0.35
C ALA A 116 -7.05 2.53 -0.51
N LEU A 117 -6.79 3.60 -1.28
CA LEU A 117 -5.43 4.15 -1.46
C LEU A 117 -4.82 4.66 -0.15
N SER A 118 -5.63 5.25 0.72
CA SER A 118 -5.20 5.79 2.02
C SER A 118 -4.66 4.72 2.96
N THR A 119 -5.03 3.44 2.75
CA THR A 119 -4.44 2.31 3.51
C THR A 119 -2.96 2.11 3.23
N GLY A 120 -2.47 2.55 2.06
CA GLY A 120 -1.07 2.45 1.67
C GLY A 120 -0.25 3.67 2.08
N CYS A 121 -0.73 4.88 1.79
CA CYS A 121 -0.10 6.13 2.21
C CYS A 121 -1.10 7.29 2.19
N ALA A 122 -1.47 7.80 3.37
CA ALA A 122 -2.45 8.88 3.49
C ALA A 122 -1.95 10.21 2.91
N SER A 123 -0.68 10.58 3.10
CA SER A 123 -0.12 11.84 2.58
C SER A 123 -0.11 11.89 1.06
N THR A 124 0.32 10.80 0.41
CA THR A 124 0.31 10.69 -1.05
C THR A 124 -1.12 10.66 -1.60
N THR A 125 -2.04 9.96 -0.93
CA THR A 125 -3.46 9.94 -1.34
C THR A 125 -4.13 11.30 -1.20
N ALA A 126 -3.83 12.03 -0.13
CA ALA A 126 -4.29 13.41 0.04
C ALA A 126 -3.76 14.30 -1.09
N TYR A 127 -2.50 14.13 -1.50
CA TYR A 127 -1.97 14.82 -2.66
C TYR A 127 -2.73 14.47 -3.95
N ILE A 128 -2.99 13.19 -4.24
CA ILE A 128 -3.79 12.76 -5.40
C ILE A 128 -5.17 13.44 -5.39
N SER A 129 -5.80 13.59 -4.23
CA SER A 129 -7.12 14.22 -4.13
C SER A 129 -7.13 15.71 -4.51
N ILE A 130 -6.02 16.41 -4.25
CA ILE A 130 -5.81 17.83 -4.56
C ILE A 130 -5.37 17.98 -6.01
N HIS A 131 -4.51 17.07 -6.45
CA HIS A 131 -3.82 17.10 -7.73
C HIS A 131 -4.72 16.59 -8.85
N LYS A 132 -5.50 17.49 -9.43
CA LYS A 132 -6.28 17.22 -10.64
C LYS A 132 -5.42 17.47 -11.89
N LEU A 133 -4.45 16.59 -12.18
CA LEU A 133 -3.77 16.63 -13.48
C LEU A 133 -4.40 15.60 -14.44
N PRO A 134 -4.95 16.02 -15.59
CA PRO A 134 -5.08 15.11 -16.72
C PRO A 134 -3.67 14.68 -17.17
N GLY A 135 -3.53 13.41 -17.56
CA GLY A 135 -2.25 12.73 -17.82
C GLY A 135 -1.41 13.30 -18.95
#